data_AF-A0A0U1DGR4-F1
#
_entry.id   AF-A0A0U1DGR4-F1
#
_cell.length_a   1.000
_cell.length_b   1.000
_cell.length_c   1.000
_cell.angle_alpha   90.00
_cell.angle_beta   90.00
_cell.angle_gamma   90.00
#
_symmetry.space_group_name_H-M   'P 1'
#
loop_
_entity.id
_entity.type
_entity.pdbx_description
1 polymer ?
#
loop_
_entity_poly.entity_id
_entity_poly.type
_entity_poly.pdbx_seq_one_letter_code
_entity_poly.pdbx_strand_id
1 'polypeptide(L)'
;MTTAAIRPAATRPELIDVVGGRNRRKGLWERLPRPVRRLMGPASILAIWAVGSATAILNADLFPPPAQVAATAWRLLGDGQLATHVGASAVRVLTGTLLGILIGVVLAVLAGLTRTGEDLLDWTMQILKAVPNFALTPLLIIWMGIGEGPKIVLITTGVAIAIYINTYSGIRGVDRQLVEMAQTVEAPRHTLITQVILPGAMPNFLVGLRLGLSSAWLSLIFAEMINTTQASDTSCRAPRPTCSSMSRCW
;
A
#
# COMPACT_ATOMS: atom_id res chain seq x y z
N MET A 1 -60.24 3.50 40.85
CA MET A 1 -60.12 2.81 39.55
C MET A 1 -58.84 3.32 38.90
N THR A 2 -57.78 2.54 39.01
CA THR A 2 -56.40 2.98 38.72
C THR A 2 -55.93 2.24 37.47
N THR A 3 -55.83 2.94 36.35
CA THR A 3 -55.39 2.37 35.07
C THR A 3 -53.87 2.19 35.10
N ALA A 4 -53.41 0.96 35.29
CA ALA A 4 -52.00 0.61 35.24
C ALA A 4 -51.51 0.61 33.77
N ALA A 5 -50.55 1.48 33.47
CA ALA A 5 -49.90 1.57 32.17
C ALA A 5 -49.04 0.33 31.91
N ILE A 6 -49.39 -0.45 30.88
CA ILE A 6 -48.59 -1.58 30.39
C ILE A 6 -47.39 -1.00 29.63
N ARG A 7 -46.20 -1.06 30.25
CA ARG A 7 -44.93 -0.79 29.56
C ARG A 7 -44.59 -1.99 28.66
N PRO A 8 -44.42 -1.82 27.33
CA PRO A 8 -43.94 -2.91 26.49
C PRO A 8 -42.50 -3.25 26.91
N ALA A 9 -42.27 -4.51 27.24
CA ALA A 9 -40.94 -5.03 27.53
C ALA A 9 -40.07 -4.88 26.29
N ALA A 10 -39.00 -4.08 26.38
CA ALA A 10 -38.00 -3.96 25.33
C ALA A 10 -37.36 -5.35 25.13
N THR A 11 -37.73 -6.03 24.05
CA THR A 11 -37.06 -7.25 23.57
C THR A 11 -35.63 -6.87 23.19
N ARG A 12 -34.68 -7.15 24.09
CA ARG A 12 -33.26 -7.06 23.74
C ARG A 12 -33.02 -8.01 22.57
N PRO A 13 -32.37 -7.56 21.48
CA PRO A 13 -32.06 -8.47 20.38
C PRO A 13 -31.22 -9.61 20.93
N GLU A 14 -31.69 -10.84 20.71
CA GLU A 14 -30.99 -12.06 21.06
C GLU A 14 -29.69 -12.11 20.22
N LEU A 15 -28.55 -11.88 20.86
CA LEU A 15 -27.26 -12.01 20.21
C LEU A 15 -27.05 -13.49 19.86
N ILE A 16 -27.23 -13.80 18.57
CA ILE A 16 -26.88 -15.10 18.00
C ILE A 16 -25.35 -15.19 17.97
N ASP A 17 -24.80 -16.05 18.82
CA ASP A 17 -23.36 -16.33 18.86
C ASP A 17 -22.97 -17.15 17.62
N VAL A 18 -22.53 -16.46 16.57
CA VAL A 18 -22.16 -17.05 15.26
C VAL A 18 -20.97 -18.02 15.40
N VAL A 19 -20.18 -17.88 16.47
CA VAL A 19 -19.11 -18.81 16.80
C VAL A 19 -19.73 -19.97 17.59
N GLY A 20 -20.43 -20.84 16.88
CA GLY A 20 -21.07 -22.03 17.44
C GLY A 20 -20.17 -22.75 18.44
N GLY A 21 -20.75 -23.02 19.61
CA GLY A 21 -20.12 -23.68 20.76
C GLY A 21 -19.57 -25.05 20.42
N ARG A 22 -18.42 -25.08 19.77
CA ARG A 22 -17.63 -26.29 19.60
C ARG A 22 -17.04 -26.57 20.98
N ASN A 23 -17.47 -27.67 21.58
CA ASN A 23 -16.97 -28.23 22.83
C ASN A 23 -15.43 -28.33 22.79
N ARG A 24 -14.74 -27.23 23.11
CA ARG A 24 -13.29 -27.16 23.17
C ARG A 24 -12.90 -27.84 24.45
N ARG A 25 -12.41 -29.08 24.34
CA ARG A 25 -11.36 -29.56 25.24
C ARG A 25 -10.34 -28.41 25.33
N LYS A 26 -10.26 -27.74 26.48
CA LYS A 26 -9.33 -26.63 26.73
C LYS A 26 -7.91 -27.16 26.65
N GLY A 27 -7.39 -27.27 25.43
CA GLY A 27 -6.05 -27.75 25.14
C GLY A 27 -5.02 -26.75 25.68
N LEU A 28 -3.81 -27.25 25.89
CA LEU A 28 -2.62 -26.51 26.33
C LEU A 28 -2.44 -25.14 25.62
N TRP A 29 -2.96 -25.01 24.39
CA TRP A 29 -2.99 -23.81 23.55
C TRP A 29 -3.78 -22.61 24.09
N GLU A 30 -4.74 -22.80 24.99
CA GLU A 30 -5.46 -21.69 25.65
C GLU A 30 -4.72 -21.16 26.89
N ARG A 31 -3.69 -21.88 27.36
CA ARG A 31 -2.86 -21.48 28.50
C ARG A 31 -1.69 -20.57 28.10
N LEU A 32 -1.38 -20.45 26.80
CA LEU A 32 -0.34 -19.53 26.35
C LEU A 32 -0.86 -18.08 26.33
N PRO A 33 -0.09 -17.12 26.86
CA PRO A 33 -0.46 -15.71 26.82
C PRO A 33 -0.63 -15.23 25.36
N ARG A 34 -1.66 -14.41 25.12
CA ARG A 34 -2.04 -13.86 23.80
C ARG A 34 -0.86 -13.36 22.92
N PRO A 35 0.16 -12.66 23.45
CA PRO A 35 1.31 -12.27 22.63
C PRO A 35 2.12 -13.46 22.10
N VAL A 36 2.36 -14.49 22.92
CA VAL A 36 3.16 -15.67 22.51
C VAL A 36 2.48 -16.42 21.37
N ARG A 37 1.15 -16.58 21.43
CA ARG A 37 0.38 -17.21 20.35
C ARG A 37 0.43 -16.40 19.04
N ARG A 38 0.54 -15.07 19.11
CA ARG A 38 0.69 -14.20 17.92
C ARG A 38 2.11 -14.26 17.34
N LEU A 39 3.13 -14.38 18.20
CA LEU A 39 4.55 -14.45 17.82
C LEU A 39 4.97 -15.82 17.28
N MET A 40 4.26 -16.90 17.61
CA MET A 40 4.57 -18.25 17.10
C MET A 40 4.54 -18.34 15.56
N GLY A 41 3.61 -17.64 14.90
CA GLY A 41 3.52 -17.64 13.43
C GLY A 41 4.80 -17.09 12.78
N PRO A 42 5.15 -15.82 13.01
CA PRO A 42 6.39 -15.23 12.51
C PRO A 42 7.65 -16.01 12.92
N ALA A 43 7.71 -16.49 14.16
CA ALA A 43 8.87 -17.24 14.65
C ALA A 43 9.07 -18.58 13.92
N SER A 44 7.98 -19.28 13.58
CA SER A 44 8.06 -20.53 12.82
C SER A 44 8.63 -20.32 11.41
N ILE A 45 8.28 -19.22 10.75
CA ILE A 45 8.80 -18.85 9.42
C ILE A 45 10.31 -18.59 9.50
N LEU A 46 10.75 -17.83 10.50
CA LEU A 46 12.18 -17.55 10.71
C LEU A 46 12.97 -18.82 11.01
N ALA A 47 12.41 -19.73 11.81
CA ALA A 47 13.04 -21.02 12.10
C ALA A 47 13.19 -21.89 10.85
N ILE A 48 12.16 -21.96 10.01
CA ILE A 48 12.21 -22.71 8.74
C ILE A 48 13.27 -22.11 7.81
N TRP A 49 13.37 -20.78 7.72
CA TRP A 49 14.38 -20.11 6.90
C TRP A 49 15.81 -20.33 7.41
N ALA A 50 16.01 -20.28 8.73
CA ALA A 50 17.31 -20.54 9.35
C ALA A 50 17.77 -21.99 9.12
N VAL A 51 16.86 -22.96 9.27
CA VAL A 51 17.17 -24.38 9.05
C VAL A 51 17.39 -24.68 7.56
N GLY A 52 16.59 -24.09 6.67
CA GLY A 52 16.72 -24.26 5.22
C GLY A 52 18.00 -23.65 4.65
N SER A 53 18.45 -22.51 5.17
CA SER A 53 19.72 -21.88 4.76
C SER A 53 20.95 -22.58 5.35
N ALA A 54 20.86 -23.12 6.57
CA ALA A 54 21.98 -23.82 7.22
C ALA A 54 22.25 -25.23 6.64
N THR A 55 21.27 -25.84 5.99
CA THR A 55 21.38 -27.21 5.46
C THR A 55 22.02 -27.29 4.06
N ALA A 56 22.42 -26.15 3.46
CA ALA A 56 23.02 -26.07 2.12
C ALA A 56 22.18 -26.70 0.98
N ILE A 57 20.91 -27.04 1.26
CA ILE A 57 19.93 -27.51 0.27
C ILE A 57 19.52 -26.37 -0.67
N LEU A 58 19.67 -25.11 -0.21
CA LEU A 58 19.40 -23.89 -0.95
C LEU A 58 20.71 -23.22 -1.37
N ASN A 59 20.75 -22.73 -2.61
CA ASN A 59 21.92 -22.05 -3.18
C ASN A 59 22.29 -20.82 -2.32
N ALA A 60 23.51 -20.80 -1.78
CA ALA A 60 23.95 -19.78 -0.82
C ALA A 60 23.94 -18.35 -1.40
N ASP A 61 24.07 -18.22 -2.73
CA ASP A 61 23.97 -16.94 -3.45
C ASP A 61 22.53 -16.41 -3.53
N LEU A 62 21.52 -17.30 -3.46
CA LEU A 62 20.10 -16.94 -3.49
C LEU A 62 19.49 -16.82 -2.09
N PHE A 63 20.04 -17.55 -1.10
CA PHE A 63 19.55 -17.58 0.27
C PHE A 63 20.71 -17.50 1.29
N PRO A 64 21.36 -16.33 1.42
CA PRO A 64 22.41 -16.14 2.42
C PRO A 64 21.88 -16.37 3.84
N PRO A 65 22.68 -16.98 4.74
CA PRO A 65 22.29 -17.19 6.12
C PRO A 65 21.90 -15.88 6.81
N PRO A 66 20.86 -15.87 7.67
CA PRO A 66 20.39 -14.65 8.35
C PRO A 66 21.48 -13.97 9.18
N ALA A 67 22.45 -14.74 9.71
CA ALA A 67 23.60 -14.20 10.44
C ALA A 67 24.55 -13.38 9.55
N GLN A 68 24.76 -13.80 8.29
CA GLN A 68 25.59 -13.06 7.34
C GLN A 68 24.90 -11.77 6.89
N VAL A 69 23.58 -11.80 6.72
CA VAL A 69 22.78 -10.59 6.46
C VAL A 69 22.89 -9.60 7.62
N ALA A 70 22.78 -10.07 8.86
CA ALA A 70 22.90 -9.23 10.05
C ALA A 70 24.31 -8.61 10.19
N ALA A 71 25.36 -9.39 9.99
CA ALA A 71 26.74 -8.90 10.04
C ALA A 71 27.02 -7.85 8.95
N THR A 72 26.54 -8.10 7.73
CA THR A 72 26.68 -7.16 6.61
C THR A 72 25.89 -5.88 6.85
N ALA A 73 24.67 -5.98 7.39
CA ALA A 73 23.86 -4.83 7.78
C ALA A 73 24.57 -3.97 8.84
N TRP A 74 25.18 -4.60 9.86
CA TRP A 74 25.92 -3.88 10.91
C TRP A 74 27.14 -3.15 10.37
N ARG A 75 27.89 -3.76 9.44
CA ARG A 75 29.04 -3.14 8.78
C ARG A 75 28.61 -1.93 7.94
N LEU A 76 27.57 -2.08 7.12
CA LEU A 76 27.02 -1.02 6.28
C LEU A 76 26.42 0.14 7.10
N LEU A 77 25.88 -0.14 8.28
CA LEU A 77 25.44 0.89 9.23
C LEU A 77 26.63 1.70 9.76
N GLY A 78 27.74 1.03 10.10
CA GLY A 78 28.95 1.67 10.61
C GLY A 78 29.63 2.59 9.59
N ASP A 79 29.61 2.20 8.31
CA ASP A 79 30.22 2.98 7.21
C ASP A 79 29.34 4.13 6.70
N GLY A 80 28.12 4.29 7.22
CA GLY A 80 27.19 5.36 6.81
C GLY A 80 26.60 5.22 5.40
N GLN A 81 27.13 4.31 4.58
CA GLN A 81 26.63 4.01 3.22
C GLN A 81 25.18 3.53 3.23
N LEU A 82 24.77 2.78 4.26
CA LEU A 82 23.38 2.34 4.38
C LEU A 82 22.43 3.53 4.53
N ALA A 83 22.81 4.53 5.32
CA ALA A 83 21.98 5.70 5.57
C ALA A 83 21.81 6.57 4.31
N THR A 84 22.85 6.71 3.49
CA THR A 84 22.76 7.44 2.21
C THR A 84 21.91 6.70 1.18
N HIS A 85 22.04 5.39 1.04
CA HIS A 85 21.22 4.60 0.10
C HIS A 85 19.75 4.52 0.53
N VAL A 86 19.49 4.30 1.82
CA VAL A 86 18.14 4.29 2.38
C VAL A 86 17.53 5.69 2.34
N GLY A 87 18.31 6.73 2.65
CA GLY A 87 17.87 8.13 2.60
C GLY A 87 17.44 8.56 1.20
N ALA A 88 18.24 8.26 0.17
CA ALA A 88 17.88 8.56 -1.21
C ALA A 88 16.57 7.86 -1.63
N SER A 89 16.38 6.61 -1.22
CA SER A 89 15.16 5.85 -1.51
C SER A 89 13.95 6.41 -0.75
N ALA A 90 14.14 6.79 0.51
CA ALA A 90 13.10 7.39 1.35
C ALA A 90 12.64 8.74 0.80
N VAL A 91 13.56 9.61 0.37
CA VAL A 91 13.22 10.90 -0.23
C VAL A 91 12.35 10.71 -1.47
N ARG A 92 12.68 9.77 -2.36
CA ARG A 92 11.90 9.48 -3.57
C ARG A 92 10.48 9.00 -3.25
N VAL A 93 10.35 8.10 -2.28
CA VAL A 93 9.04 7.60 -1.85
C VAL A 93 8.22 8.72 -1.22
N LEU A 94 8.84 9.55 -0.37
CA LEU A 94 8.18 10.67 0.27
C LEU A 94 7.72 11.72 -0.74
N THR A 95 8.57 12.13 -1.69
CA THR A 95 8.21 13.12 -2.71
C THR A 95 7.08 12.63 -3.61
N GLY A 96 7.18 11.40 -4.13
CA GLY A 96 6.11 10.81 -4.94
C GLY A 96 4.81 10.64 -4.16
N THR A 97 4.88 10.23 -2.90
CA THR A 97 3.70 10.08 -2.04
C THR A 97 3.05 11.42 -1.74
N LEU A 98 3.83 12.46 -1.41
CA LEU A 98 3.31 13.80 -1.14
C LEU A 98 2.64 14.41 -2.38
N LEU A 99 3.26 14.28 -3.56
CA LEU A 99 2.66 14.71 -4.82
C LEU A 99 1.37 13.94 -5.11
N GLY A 100 1.37 12.62 -4.89
CA GLY A 100 0.21 11.78 -5.11
C GLY A 100 -0.95 12.13 -4.18
N ILE A 101 -0.68 12.38 -2.90
CA ILE A 101 -1.67 12.85 -1.92
C ILE A 101 -2.26 14.17 -2.37
N LEU A 102 -1.41 15.14 -2.73
CA LEU A 102 -1.86 16.47 -3.14
C LEU A 102 -2.79 16.39 -4.34
N ILE A 103 -2.36 15.70 -5.41
CA ILE A 103 -3.15 15.53 -6.63
C ILE A 103 -4.45 14.77 -6.33
N GLY A 104 -4.36 13.64 -5.62
CA GLY A 104 -5.51 12.80 -5.29
C GLY A 104 -6.56 13.52 -4.44
N VAL A 105 -6.13 14.28 -3.43
CA VAL A 105 -7.05 15.07 -2.59
C VAL A 105 -7.71 16.18 -3.40
N VAL A 106 -6.95 16.93 -4.20
CA VAL A 106 -7.50 18.01 -5.03
C VAL A 106 -8.56 17.46 -5.99
N LEU A 107 -8.25 16.37 -6.71
CA LEU A 107 -9.19 15.72 -7.61
C LEU A 107 -10.43 15.18 -6.87
N ALA A 108 -10.24 14.56 -5.70
CA ALA A 108 -11.34 14.02 -4.90
C ALA A 108 -12.27 15.10 -4.36
N VAL A 109 -11.73 16.23 -3.92
CA VAL A 109 -12.52 17.37 -3.44
C VAL A 109 -13.28 18.01 -4.60
N LEU A 110 -12.63 18.21 -5.75
CA LEU A 110 -13.29 18.74 -6.95
C LEU A 110 -14.42 17.83 -7.43
N ALA A 111 -14.19 16.51 -7.50
CA ALA A 111 -15.21 15.54 -7.87
C ALA A 111 -16.31 15.37 -6.79
N GLY A 112 -15.91 15.40 -5.52
CA GLY A 112 -16.80 15.18 -4.39
C GLY A 112 -17.77 16.32 -4.15
N LEU A 113 -17.34 17.58 -4.36
CA LEU A 113 -18.15 18.77 -4.10
C LEU A 113 -18.86 19.34 -5.34
N THR A 114 -18.51 18.91 -6.56
CA THR A 114 -19.13 19.42 -7.79
C THR A 114 -19.80 18.31 -8.60
N ARG A 115 -20.97 18.60 -9.21
CA ARG A 115 -21.67 17.65 -10.11
C ARG A 115 -20.88 17.38 -11.39
N THR A 116 -20.25 18.40 -11.95
CA THR A 116 -19.43 18.25 -13.17
C THR A 116 -18.17 17.41 -12.92
N GLY A 117 -17.56 17.56 -11.75
CA GLY A 117 -16.41 16.73 -11.37
C GLY A 117 -16.79 15.27 -11.12
N GLU A 118 -17.98 15.01 -10.57
CA GLU A 118 -18.52 13.64 -10.46
C GLU A 118 -18.64 12.98 -11.85
N ASP A 119 -19.28 13.62 -12.82
CA ASP A 119 -19.49 13.00 -14.13
C ASP A 119 -18.19 12.81 -14.94
N LEU A 120 -17.27 13.78 -14.92
CA LEU A 120 -16.04 13.73 -15.72
C LEU A 120 -14.89 12.99 -15.00
N LEU A 121 -14.61 13.36 -13.75
CA LEU A 121 -13.44 12.86 -13.03
C LEU A 121 -13.68 11.45 -12.51
N ASP A 122 -14.86 11.15 -11.95
CA ASP A 122 -15.12 9.82 -11.40
C ASP A 122 -15.08 8.75 -12.49
N TRP A 123 -15.72 9.01 -13.64
CA TRP A 123 -15.66 8.12 -14.79
C TRP A 123 -14.22 7.88 -15.28
N THR A 124 -13.45 8.96 -15.41
CA THR A 124 -12.03 8.87 -15.81
C THR A 124 -11.21 8.06 -14.81
N MET A 125 -11.44 8.27 -13.50
CA MET A 125 -10.71 7.56 -12.45
C MET A 125 -11.11 6.10 -12.34
N GLN A 126 -12.38 5.75 -12.60
CA GLN A 126 -12.82 4.36 -12.68
C GLN A 126 -12.10 3.60 -13.79
N ILE A 127 -11.91 4.23 -14.96
CA ILE A 127 -11.12 3.65 -16.06
C ILE A 127 -9.65 3.55 -15.67
N LEU A 128 -9.06 4.62 -15.10
CA LEU A 128 -7.66 4.62 -14.66
C LEU A 128 -7.39 3.53 -13.61
N LYS A 129 -8.33 3.26 -12.71
CA LYS A 129 -8.23 2.19 -11.71
C LYS A 129 -8.17 0.79 -12.36
N ALA A 130 -8.86 0.59 -13.48
CA ALA A 130 -8.85 -0.69 -14.18
C ALA A 130 -7.47 -1.01 -14.79
N VAL A 131 -6.70 0.02 -15.14
CA VAL A 131 -5.32 -0.12 -15.59
C VAL A 131 -4.42 -0.30 -14.37
N PRO A 132 -3.77 -1.46 -14.20
CA PRO A 132 -2.79 -1.63 -13.13
C PRO A 132 -1.69 -0.59 -13.30
N ASN A 133 -1.39 0.18 -12.25
CA ASN A 133 -0.39 1.24 -12.30
C ASN A 133 0.96 0.76 -12.88
N PHE A 134 1.34 -0.50 -12.61
CA PHE A 134 2.57 -1.12 -13.12
C PHE A 134 2.63 -1.25 -14.65
N ALA A 135 1.49 -1.31 -15.35
CA ALA A 135 1.44 -1.36 -16.81
C ALA A 135 1.92 -0.06 -17.46
N LEU A 136 1.95 1.04 -16.72
CA LEU A 136 2.46 2.34 -17.19
C LEU A 136 3.99 2.39 -17.26
N THR A 137 4.69 1.43 -16.63
CA THR A 137 6.15 1.46 -16.52
C THR A 137 6.88 1.56 -17.87
N PRO A 138 6.64 0.71 -18.88
CA PRO A 138 7.32 0.82 -20.16
C PRO A 138 7.01 2.13 -20.89
N LEU A 139 5.78 2.63 -20.80
CA LEU A 139 5.39 3.91 -21.40
C LEU A 139 6.17 5.07 -20.77
N LEU A 140 6.28 5.09 -19.45
CA LEU A 140 7.03 6.11 -18.71
C LEU A 140 8.52 6.07 -19.03
N ILE A 141 9.10 4.88 -19.21
CA ILE A 141 10.50 4.72 -19.61
C ILE A 141 10.74 5.29 -21.02
N ILE A 142 9.82 5.06 -21.96
CA ILE A 142 9.94 5.60 -23.33
C ILE A 142 9.84 7.13 -23.31
N TRP A 143 8.95 7.70 -22.50
CA TRP A 143 8.70 9.14 -22.46
C TRP A 143 9.76 9.94 -21.70
N MET A 144 10.16 9.47 -20.52
CA MET A 144 11.08 10.17 -19.62
C MET A 144 12.51 9.59 -19.63
N GLY A 145 12.73 8.48 -20.33
CA GLY A 145 13.99 7.75 -20.29
C GLY A 145 14.14 6.89 -19.03
N ILE A 146 15.28 6.20 -18.94
CA ILE A 146 15.67 5.44 -17.75
C ILE A 146 16.21 6.42 -16.70
N GLY A 147 15.65 6.40 -15.50
CA GLY A 147 16.09 7.29 -14.42
C GLY A 147 15.17 7.28 -13.20
N GLU A 148 15.26 8.33 -12.39
CA GLU A 148 14.46 8.46 -11.17
C GLU A 148 13.04 8.97 -11.45
N GLY A 149 12.86 9.73 -12.54
CA GLY A 149 11.59 10.33 -12.91
C GLY A 149 10.44 9.32 -13.06
N PRO A 150 10.57 8.25 -13.87
CA PRO A 150 9.54 7.22 -13.99
C PRO A 150 9.13 6.59 -12.65
N LYS A 151 10.09 6.41 -11.72
CA LYS A 151 9.83 5.87 -10.38
C LYS A 151 8.90 6.78 -9.58
N ILE A 152 9.20 8.08 -9.57
CA ILE A 152 8.41 9.08 -8.84
C ILE A 152 7.01 9.20 -9.43
N VAL A 153 6.88 9.24 -10.76
CA VAL A 153 5.56 9.32 -11.43
C VAL A 153 4.73 8.08 -11.14
N LEU A 154 5.33 6.90 -11.19
CA LEU A 154 4.64 5.64 -10.86
C LEU A 154 4.11 5.66 -9.42
N ILE A 155 4.92 6.07 -8.45
CA ILE A 155 4.50 6.22 -7.06
C ILE A 155 3.36 7.25 -6.94
N THR A 156 3.53 8.41 -7.57
CA THR A 156 2.57 9.53 -7.56
C THR A 156 1.21 9.07 -8.07
N THR A 157 1.16 8.40 -9.21
CA THR A 157 -0.10 7.90 -9.81
C THR A 157 -0.78 6.87 -8.93
N GLY A 158 -0.04 5.90 -8.39
CA GLY A 158 -0.61 4.86 -7.53
C GLY A 158 -1.19 5.43 -6.23
N VAL A 159 -0.47 6.35 -5.60
CA VAL A 159 -0.93 7.05 -4.40
C VAL A 159 -2.12 7.96 -4.73
N ALA A 160 -2.08 8.71 -5.83
CA ALA A 160 -3.15 9.61 -6.24
C ALA A 160 -4.47 8.86 -6.46
N ILE A 161 -4.43 7.69 -7.13
CA ILE A 161 -5.62 6.86 -7.36
C ILE A 161 -6.19 6.35 -6.02
N ALA A 162 -5.33 5.81 -5.14
CA ALA A 162 -5.76 5.29 -3.84
C ALA A 162 -6.37 6.38 -2.94
N ILE A 163 -5.71 7.55 -2.88
CA ILE A 163 -6.19 8.71 -2.13
C ILE A 163 -7.50 9.23 -2.74
N TYR A 164 -7.58 9.34 -4.06
CA TYR A 164 -8.77 9.82 -4.75
C TYR A 164 -10.00 8.99 -4.38
N ILE A 165 -9.93 7.67 -4.60
CA ILE A 165 -11.08 6.77 -4.43
C ILE A 165 -11.59 6.80 -2.99
N ASN A 166 -10.67 6.71 -2.02
CA ASN A 166 -11.05 6.66 -0.62
C ASN A 166 -11.55 8.01 -0.13
N THR A 167 -10.90 9.11 -0.51
CA THR A 167 -11.32 10.45 -0.10
C THR A 167 -12.66 10.82 -0.73
N TYR A 168 -12.86 10.53 -2.01
CA TYR A 168 -14.13 10.74 -2.71
C TYR A 168 -15.26 9.94 -2.05
N SER A 169 -15.03 8.66 -1.77
CA SER A 169 -15.98 7.82 -1.03
C SER A 169 -16.24 8.34 0.38
N GLY A 170 -15.22 8.91 1.05
CA GLY A 170 -15.36 9.53 2.36
C GLY A 170 -16.22 10.80 2.33
N ILE A 171 -16.05 11.63 1.31
CA ILE A 171 -16.84 12.86 1.11
C ILE A 171 -18.31 12.53 0.82
N ARG A 172 -18.57 11.57 -0.07
CA ARG A 172 -19.92 11.18 -0.47
C ARG A 172 -20.61 10.23 0.50
N GLY A 173 -19.84 9.52 1.33
CA GLY A 173 -20.34 8.61 2.35
C GLY A 173 -20.74 9.28 3.67
N VAL A 174 -20.59 10.61 3.79
CA VAL A 174 -21.08 11.35 4.95
C VAL A 174 -22.59 11.23 5.05
N ASP A 175 -23.09 10.88 6.23
CA ASP A 175 -24.53 10.69 6.46
C ASP A 175 -25.30 11.96 6.11
N ARG A 176 -26.31 11.77 5.25
CA ARG A 176 -27.22 12.84 4.82
C ARG A 176 -27.91 13.51 6.00
N GLN A 177 -28.15 12.77 7.10
CA GLN A 177 -28.73 13.31 8.32
C GLN A 177 -27.84 14.41 8.96
N LEU A 178 -26.51 14.25 8.95
CA LEU A 178 -25.60 15.29 9.46
C LEU A 178 -25.65 16.55 8.59
N VAL A 179 -25.81 16.39 7.27
CA VAL A 179 -25.93 17.50 6.33
C VAL A 179 -27.26 18.23 6.50
N GLU A 180 -28.37 17.50 6.65
CA GLU A 180 -29.71 18.06 6.87
C GLU A 180 -29.82 18.79 8.22
N MET A 181 -29.19 18.26 9.27
CA MET A 181 -29.07 18.95 10.56
C MET A 181 -28.30 20.26 10.43
N ALA A 182 -27.17 20.27 9.73
CA ALA A 182 -26.39 21.49 9.50
C ALA A 182 -27.14 22.53 8.65
N GLN A 183 -27.98 22.10 7.72
CA GLN A 183 -28.85 22.98 6.93
C GLN A 183 -29.97 23.60 7.77
N THR A 184 -30.49 22.87 8.77
CA THR A 184 -31.55 23.37 9.67
C THR A 184 -31.09 24.54 10.53
N VAL A 185 -29.79 24.59 10.86
CA VAL A 185 -29.15 25.71 11.57
C VAL A 185 -28.56 26.77 10.63
N GLU A 186 -28.90 26.76 9.33
CA GLU A 186 -28.43 27.71 8.31
C GLU A 186 -26.90 27.85 8.26
N ALA A 187 -26.17 26.76 8.52
CA ALA A 187 -24.71 26.81 8.53
C ALA A 187 -24.16 27.20 7.15
N PRO A 188 -23.18 28.13 7.07
CA PRO A 188 -22.60 28.53 5.79
C PRO A 188 -21.82 27.36 5.16
N ARG A 189 -21.71 27.35 3.83
CA ARG A 189 -21.07 26.25 3.07
C ARG A 189 -19.66 25.89 3.56
N HIS A 190 -18.87 26.87 3.98
CA HIS A 190 -17.53 26.64 4.54
C HIS A 190 -17.57 25.84 5.84
N THR A 191 -18.53 26.12 6.73
CA THR A 191 -18.73 25.39 7.99
C THR A 191 -19.17 23.96 7.71
N LEU A 192 -20.07 23.76 6.74
CA LEU A 192 -20.47 22.41 6.32
C LEU A 192 -19.26 21.59 5.83
N ILE A 193 -18.40 22.19 5.00
CA ILE A 193 -17.23 21.50 4.45
C ILE A 193 -16.20 21.18 5.55
N THR A 194 -15.84 22.15 6.38
CA THR A 194 -14.74 21.98 7.35
C THR A 194 -15.14 21.23 8.61
N GLN A 195 -16.39 21.35 9.06
CA GLN A 195 -16.84 20.83 10.35
C GLN A 195 -17.70 19.56 10.23
N VAL A 196 -18.24 19.26 9.05
CA VAL A 196 -19.05 18.05 8.82
C VAL A 196 -18.36 17.12 7.82
N ILE A 197 -18.04 17.63 6.62
CA ILE A 197 -17.52 16.80 5.53
C ILE A 197 -16.07 16.36 5.79
N LEU A 198 -15.17 17.28 6.13
CA LEU A 198 -13.77 16.97 6.41
C LEU A 198 -13.57 15.93 7.54
N PRO A 199 -14.17 16.09 8.73
CA PRO A 199 -14.04 15.10 9.80
C PRO A 199 -14.72 13.78 9.45
N GLY A 200 -15.84 13.80 8.71
CA GLY A 200 -16.50 12.59 8.21
C GLY A 200 -15.66 11.82 7.19
N ALA A 201 -14.89 12.52 6.35
CA ALA A 201 -14.04 11.91 5.33
C ALA A 201 -12.65 11.46 5.86
N MET A 202 -12.22 11.96 7.02
CA MET A 202 -10.89 11.69 7.59
C MET A 202 -10.57 10.19 7.77
N PRO A 203 -11.48 9.33 8.29
CA PRO A 203 -11.20 7.91 8.43
C PRO A 203 -10.91 7.25 7.08
N ASN A 204 -11.68 7.61 6.04
CA ASN A 204 -11.48 7.11 4.69
C ASN A 204 -10.20 7.65 4.06
N PHE A 205 -9.86 8.92 4.26
CA PHE A 205 -8.58 9.47 3.83
C PHE A 205 -7.40 8.67 4.42
N LEU A 206 -7.45 8.31 5.70
CA LEU A 206 -6.41 7.49 6.35
C LEU A 206 -6.32 6.08 5.75
N VAL A 207 -7.44 5.47 5.39
CA VAL A 207 -7.46 4.20 4.64
C VAL A 207 -6.80 4.38 3.27
N GLY A 208 -7.13 5.45 2.55
CA GLY A 208 -6.51 5.81 1.28
C GLY A 208 -5.00 6.01 1.40
N LEU A 209 -4.54 6.70 2.45
CA LEU A 209 -3.13 6.92 2.74
C LEU A 209 -2.39 5.61 2.98
N ARG A 210 -2.97 4.71 3.76
CA ARG A 210 -2.39 3.37 4.00
C ARG A 210 -2.27 2.56 2.72
N LEU A 211 -3.31 2.57 1.89
CA LEU A 211 -3.31 1.87 0.60
C LEU A 211 -2.32 2.50 -0.38
N GLY A 212 -2.24 3.83 -0.40
CA GLY A 212 -1.27 4.59 -1.19
C GLY A 212 0.16 4.26 -0.80
N LEU A 213 0.49 4.24 0.49
CA LEU A 213 1.82 3.83 0.99
C LEU A 213 2.17 2.39 0.58
N SER A 214 1.18 1.48 0.64
CA SER A 214 1.36 0.11 0.19
C SER A 214 1.63 0.03 -1.32
N SER A 215 0.93 0.85 -2.11
CA SER A 215 1.17 0.97 -3.56
C SER A 215 2.53 1.58 -3.87
N ALA A 216 2.95 2.62 -3.14
CA ALA A 216 4.24 3.28 -3.33
C ALA A 216 5.40 2.29 -3.13
N TRP A 217 5.31 1.47 -2.08
CA TRP A 217 6.26 0.41 -1.80
C TRP A 217 6.33 -0.63 -2.94
N LEU A 218 5.18 -1.11 -3.42
CA LEU A 218 5.15 -2.07 -4.54
C LEU A 218 5.70 -1.46 -5.83
N SER A 219 5.36 -0.20 -6.13
CA SER A 219 5.88 0.53 -7.29
C SER A 219 7.40 0.65 -7.27
N LEU A 220 7.99 0.89 -6.09
CA LEU A 220 9.44 0.92 -5.95
C LEU A 220 10.06 -0.44 -6.28
N ILE A 221 9.52 -1.52 -5.73
CA ILE A 221 10.01 -2.89 -6.01
C ILE A 221 9.96 -3.17 -7.51
N PHE A 222 8.81 -2.97 -8.15
CA PHE A 222 8.64 -3.22 -9.58
C PHE A 222 9.61 -2.37 -10.43
N ALA A 223 9.80 -1.11 -10.06
CA ALA A 223 10.71 -0.22 -10.79
C ALA A 223 12.18 -0.63 -10.65
N GLU A 224 12.61 -1.14 -9.49
CA GLU A 224 13.97 -1.66 -9.34
C GLU A 224 14.18 -2.97 -10.13
N MET A 225 13.18 -3.87 -10.14
CA MET A 225 13.26 -5.12 -10.90
C MET A 225 13.52 -4.87 -12.40
N ILE A 226 12.80 -3.92 -13.01
CA ILE A 226 12.94 -3.62 -14.45
C ILE A 226 14.32 -3.04 -14.79
N ASN A 227 14.91 -2.24 -13.88
CA ASN A 227 16.26 -1.71 -14.09
C ASN A 227 17.31 -2.81 -14.09
N THR A 228 17.16 -3.85 -13.25
CA THR A 228 18.14 -4.94 -13.19
C THR A 228 18.15 -5.81 -14.45
N THR A 229 16.99 -6.02 -15.08
CA THR A 229 16.88 -6.82 -16.32
C THR A 229 17.51 -6.17 -17.55
N GLN A 230 17.62 -4.84 -17.60
CA GLN A 230 18.29 -4.16 -18.72
C GLN A 230 19.82 -4.23 -18.62
N ALA A 231 20.36 -4.38 -17.40
CA ALA A 231 21.80 -4.52 -17.18
C ALA A 231 22.34 -5.89 -17.66
N SER A 232 21.54 -6.96 -17.57
CA SER A 232 21.96 -8.30 -18.01
C SER A 232 22.09 -8.44 -19.53
N ASP A 233 21.27 -7.73 -20.32
CA ASP A 233 21.30 -7.84 -21.78
C ASP A 233 22.42 -7.02 -22.44
N THR A 234 22.91 -5.96 -21.80
CA THR A 234 24.01 -5.15 -22.32
C THR A 234 25.37 -5.85 -22.23
N SER A 235 25.52 -6.86 -21.37
CA SER A 235 26.74 -7.67 -21.30
C SER A 235 26.88 -8.68 -22.46
N CYS A 236 25.82 -8.96 -23.21
CA CYS A 236 25.84 -9.84 -24.40
C CYS A 236 26.01 -9.08 -25.72
N ARG A 237 26.44 -7.81 -25.68
CA ARG A 237 26.81 -7.03 -26.87
C ARG A 237 28.30 -6.69 -26.89
N ALA A 238 29.15 -7.62 -26.48
CA ALA A 238 30.55 -7.58 -26.86
C ALA A 238 30.66 -7.88 -28.38
N PRO A 239 31.34 -7.05 -29.19
CA PRO A 239 31.62 -7.42 -30.57
C PRO A 239 32.47 -8.69 -30.53
N ARG A 240 32.00 -9.76 -31.19
CA ARG A 240 32.82 -10.97 -31.40
C ARG A 240 34.17 -10.50 -31.96
N PRO A 241 35.32 -10.91 -31.40
CA PRO A 241 36.58 -10.62 -32.05
C PRO A 241 36.53 -11.27 -33.43
N THR A 242 36.68 -10.45 -34.46
CA THR A 242 36.88 -10.86 -35.85
C THR A 242 37.89 -12.00 -35.89
N CYS A 243 37.42 -13.17 -36.29
CA CYS A 243 38.23 -14.36 -36.49
C CYS A 243 39.12 -14.11 -37.72
N SER A 244 40.35 -13.63 -37.53
CA SER A 244 41.31 -13.32 -38.61
C SER A 244 42.37 -14.40 -38.79
N SER A 245 42.14 -15.64 -38.34
CA SER A 245 43.14 -16.71 -38.46
C SER A 245 42.49 -18.06 -38.71
N MET A 246 42.51 -18.44 -39.99
CA MET A 246 41.91 -19.65 -40.56
C MET A 246 42.89 -20.84 -40.46
N SER A 247 43.43 -21.14 -39.28
CA SER A 247 44.44 -22.23 -39.13
C SER A 247 44.32 -23.12 -37.89
N ARG A 248 43.26 -23.00 -37.06
CA ARG A 248 43.05 -23.89 -35.91
C ARG A 248 41.59 -24.31 -35.74
N CYS A 249 41.08 -25.04 -36.73
CA CYS A 249 39.96 -25.97 -36.58
C CYS A 249 40.40 -27.33 -37.13
N TRP A 250 41.10 -28.08 -36.28
CA TRP A 250 41.19 -29.55 -36.29
C TRP A 250 41.27 -29.99 -34.84
#